data_AF-A0A9E4ERF6-F1
#
_entry.id   AF-A0A9E4ERF6-F1
#
_cell.length_a   1.000
_cell.length_b   1.000
_cell.length_c   1.000
_cell.angle_alpha   90.00
_cell.angle_beta   90.00
_cell.angle_gamma   90.00
#
_symmetry.space_group_name_H-M   'P 1'
#
loop_
_entity.id
_entity.type
_entity.pdbx_description
1 polymer ?
#
loop_
_entity_poly.entity_id
_entity_poly.type
_entity_poly.pdbx_seq_one_letter_code
_entity_poly.pdbx_strand_id
1 'polypeptide(L)'
;MTLDFRDDFTATSVPWTAERFREYIRLVADLGMKGIHWIEMGDKEMGKWDRGSSTDLMGGAREFVEAVPNPLAFLCEEAHRVGLKVYAVHKINDMASFGPGRFYPPGTAPDVLPGIPQIGGSGQMAFRWLREHPDRRVEIHPSLMEGTGVRKPVRTVRLWHETDRLEGVPDIELFVSETNARYTPYRGSSRVDVSVRRRKPPLFAPAPEKRFANEGEFVCIEVSGLELSQPFFCIRFSGAIGLTNTLTALLEVEDVTGAPVVFTWGFFPRSDYSRSLGTFEEAGIGYDANWLIPFENHPGGHDWQHSAGRYRLNVDRVPFIGIARGRNRFLTSVVELGYPDVRRWLLDVVQYELDAGCDGVDIRVESHTQNMDFENYGFGKPVVEAFRDRYGVDITRESFDRGAWRELRGEYFDLFLKDASELIRSHGKETWIHLTAYPSMEREPRQQSLHQMYWNWRKWLAEGWVDVVNFKRFQARNLSAGQQEAIDRFYLKALNFCNELGLRMAYTPNPRFEGMREEEFVDMELRDIRRIAADGFDVYNFYEGCTYIRLTENGFRVEAGSLWRAVREWNRRAGLPPGP
;
A
#
# COMPACT_ATOMS: atom_id res chain seq x y z
N MET A 1 -14.61 8.03 -14.33
CA MET A 1 -13.85 8.82 -13.31
C MET A 1 -13.75 7.97 -12.07
N THR A 2 -12.57 7.89 -11.45
CA THR A 2 -12.38 7.14 -10.20
C THR A 2 -12.59 8.08 -9.02
N LEU A 3 -13.55 7.74 -8.15
CA LEU A 3 -13.68 8.35 -6.83
C LEU A 3 -12.95 7.46 -5.83
N ASP A 4 -11.95 8.00 -5.15
CA ASP A 4 -11.47 7.46 -3.89
C ASP A 4 -12.19 8.23 -2.79
N PHE A 5 -13.35 7.72 -2.36
CA PHE A 5 -14.26 8.43 -1.45
C PHE A 5 -13.54 9.02 -0.22
N ARG A 6 -12.49 8.36 0.28
CA ARG A 6 -11.59 8.93 1.29
C ARG A 6 -10.93 10.23 0.82
N ASP A 7 -10.16 10.17 -0.27
CA ASP A 7 -9.30 11.28 -0.68
C ASP A 7 -10.16 12.41 -1.26
N ASP A 8 -11.26 12.08 -1.92
CA ASP A 8 -12.30 13.01 -2.35
C ASP A 8 -13.00 13.72 -1.18
N PHE A 9 -13.37 13.00 -0.11
CA PHE A 9 -14.09 13.61 1.01
C PHE A 9 -13.16 14.34 1.99
N THR A 10 -11.88 13.97 2.05
CA THR A 10 -10.89 14.59 2.97
C THR A 10 -10.03 15.68 2.35
N ALA A 11 -10.11 15.90 1.03
CA ALA A 11 -9.43 17.01 0.34
C ALA A 11 -9.99 18.41 0.67
N THR A 12 -11.04 18.51 1.49
CA THR A 12 -11.67 19.78 1.88
C THR A 12 -12.08 19.80 3.36
N SER A 13 -12.15 21.01 3.94
CA SER A 13 -12.75 21.26 5.26
C SER A 13 -14.27 21.49 5.19
N VAL A 14 -14.84 21.51 3.99
CA VAL A 14 -16.27 21.77 3.76
C VAL A 14 -17.04 20.46 3.90
N PRO A 15 -18.05 20.36 4.80
CA PRO A 15 -18.79 19.12 5.02
C PRO A 15 -19.52 18.62 3.76
N TRP A 16 -19.48 17.31 3.55
CA TRP A 16 -20.27 16.67 2.50
C TRP A 16 -21.69 16.42 2.99
N THR A 17 -22.67 16.67 2.11
CA THR A 17 -24.08 16.41 2.36
C THR A 17 -24.66 15.59 1.20
N ALA A 18 -25.79 14.92 1.41
CA ALA A 18 -26.48 14.19 0.35
C ALA A 18 -26.79 15.08 -0.88
N GLU A 19 -27.06 16.38 -0.66
CA GLU A 19 -27.29 17.34 -1.73
C GLU A 19 -26.01 17.70 -2.49
N ARG A 20 -24.91 18.00 -1.79
CA ARG A 20 -23.60 18.25 -2.41
C ARG A 20 -23.09 17.03 -3.18
N PHE A 21 -23.31 15.82 -2.66
CA PHE A 21 -22.93 14.59 -3.35
C PHE A 21 -23.77 14.35 -4.61
N ARG A 22 -25.07 14.65 -4.59
CA ARG A 22 -25.92 14.66 -5.80
C ARG A 22 -25.48 15.72 -6.81
N GLU A 23 -25.12 16.92 -6.36
CA GLU A 23 -24.56 17.98 -7.22
C GLU A 23 -23.25 17.53 -7.89
N TYR A 24 -22.35 16.91 -7.12
CA TYR A 24 -21.12 16.32 -7.64
C TYR A 24 -21.39 15.25 -8.72
N ILE A 25 -22.34 14.34 -8.50
CA ILE A 25 -22.67 13.28 -9.46
C ILE A 25 -23.22 13.87 -10.77
N ARG A 26 -24.07 14.91 -10.69
CA ARG A 26 -24.52 15.68 -11.87
C ARG A 26 -23.36 16.37 -12.58
N LEU A 27 -22.47 17.01 -11.83
CA LEU A 27 -21.28 17.67 -12.38
C LEU A 27 -20.39 16.67 -13.14
N VAL A 28 -20.18 15.47 -12.59
CA VAL A 28 -19.45 14.38 -13.28
C VAL A 28 -20.11 14.01 -14.61
N ALA A 29 -21.44 13.95 -14.68
CA ALA A 29 -22.17 13.74 -15.94
C ALA A 29 -22.01 14.94 -16.91
N ASP A 30 -22.10 16.17 -16.43
CA ASP A 30 -21.94 17.41 -17.22
C ASP A 30 -20.53 17.60 -17.79
N LEU A 31 -19.51 17.02 -17.14
CA LEU A 31 -18.14 16.91 -17.69
C LEU A 31 -18.03 15.89 -18.84
N GLY A 32 -19.11 15.16 -19.13
CA GLY A 32 -19.21 14.20 -20.22
C GLY A 32 -18.72 12.80 -19.86
N MET A 33 -18.60 12.47 -18.57
CA MET A 33 -18.27 11.11 -18.12
C MET A 33 -19.38 10.11 -18.47
N LYS A 34 -19.02 8.82 -18.52
CA LYS A 34 -19.94 7.70 -18.76
C LYS A 34 -20.09 6.75 -17.58
N GLY A 35 -19.23 6.89 -16.57
CA GLY A 35 -19.36 6.15 -15.33
C GLY A 35 -18.37 6.56 -14.25
N ILE A 36 -18.65 6.06 -13.06
CA ILE A 36 -17.89 6.27 -11.82
C ILE A 36 -17.30 4.92 -11.40
N HIS A 37 -15.98 4.88 -11.21
CA HIS A 37 -15.28 3.80 -10.53
C HIS A 37 -15.18 4.20 -9.06
N TRP A 38 -15.97 3.57 -8.21
CA TRP A 38 -16.06 3.92 -6.79
C TRP A 38 -15.18 3.00 -5.96
N ILE A 39 -14.14 3.53 -5.33
CA ILE A 39 -13.29 2.75 -4.44
C ILE A 39 -14.05 2.42 -3.16
N GLU A 40 -14.26 1.12 -2.94
CA GLU A 40 -15.19 0.66 -1.91
C GLU A 40 -14.56 0.67 -0.51
N MET A 41 -15.35 1.14 0.45
CA MET A 41 -14.93 1.44 1.81
C MET A 41 -15.90 0.92 2.87
N GLY A 42 -16.86 0.09 2.48
CA GLY A 42 -17.95 -0.41 3.29
C GLY A 42 -19.02 0.63 3.61
N ASP A 43 -20.21 0.12 3.92
CA ASP A 43 -21.28 0.89 4.54
C ASP A 43 -20.96 1.22 6.02
N LYS A 44 -21.96 1.78 6.70
CA LYS A 44 -21.90 2.07 8.14
C LYS A 44 -21.67 0.81 9.00
N GLU A 45 -22.24 -0.34 8.66
CA GLU A 45 -22.14 -1.56 9.47
C GLU A 45 -20.84 -2.32 9.23
N MET A 46 -20.22 -2.13 8.07
CA MET A 46 -18.87 -2.59 7.78
C MET A 46 -17.79 -1.90 8.61
N GLY A 47 -18.10 -0.81 9.32
CA GLY A 47 -17.29 -0.25 10.42
C GLY A 47 -16.00 0.49 10.05
N LYS A 48 -15.68 0.66 8.76
CA LYS A 48 -14.50 1.40 8.29
C LYS A 48 -14.57 2.90 8.64
N TRP A 49 -15.78 3.40 8.86
CA TRP A 49 -16.15 4.80 9.16
C TRP A 49 -16.47 5.06 10.63
N ASP A 50 -16.17 4.12 11.53
CA ASP A 50 -16.38 4.31 12.97
C ASP A 50 -15.66 5.56 13.50
N ARG A 51 -16.22 6.19 14.54
CA ARG A 51 -15.64 7.37 15.20
C ARG A 51 -14.16 7.12 15.54
N GLY A 52 -13.27 8.04 15.18
CA GLY A 52 -11.82 7.90 15.40
C GLY A 52 -11.07 7.12 14.31
N SER A 53 -11.74 6.77 13.21
CA SER A 53 -11.09 6.31 11.98
C SER A 53 -10.25 7.43 11.35
N SER A 54 -9.12 7.08 10.72
CA SER A 54 -8.10 8.04 10.23
C SER A 54 -8.60 9.01 9.17
N THR A 55 -9.71 8.64 8.52
CA THR A 55 -10.34 9.37 7.43
C THR A 55 -11.20 10.51 7.88
N ASP A 56 -11.53 10.61 9.16
CA ASP A 56 -12.51 11.57 9.64
C ASP A 56 -11.94 12.51 10.68
N LEU A 57 -10.69 12.94 10.47
CA LEU A 57 -10.01 13.93 11.34
C LEU A 57 -10.80 15.23 11.50
N MET A 58 -11.67 15.55 10.53
CA MET A 58 -12.50 16.76 10.48
C MET A 58 -14.00 16.50 10.72
N GLY A 59 -14.45 15.27 10.99
CA GLY A 59 -15.87 14.92 11.23
C GLY A 59 -16.77 14.76 9.99
N GLY A 60 -16.41 15.42 8.87
CA GLY A 60 -17.30 15.55 7.71
C GLY A 60 -17.60 14.28 6.91
N ALA A 61 -16.74 13.26 6.95
CA ALA A 61 -17.01 11.98 6.27
C ALA A 61 -17.97 11.12 7.09
N ARG A 62 -17.83 11.12 8.43
CA ARG A 62 -18.76 10.42 9.32
C ARG A 62 -20.13 11.09 9.36
N GLU A 63 -20.20 12.42 9.41
CA GLU A 63 -21.47 13.15 9.34
C GLU A 63 -22.25 12.79 8.06
N PHE A 64 -21.55 12.67 6.93
CA PHE A 64 -22.14 12.19 5.69
C PHE A 64 -22.62 10.74 5.78
N VAL A 65 -21.82 9.80 6.30
CA VAL A 65 -22.21 8.38 6.45
C VAL A 65 -23.34 8.19 7.48
N GLU A 66 -23.44 9.04 8.49
CA GLU A 66 -24.57 9.04 9.43
C GLU A 66 -25.88 9.51 8.76
N ALA A 67 -25.79 10.45 7.82
CA ALA A 67 -26.93 10.94 7.03
C ALA A 67 -27.26 10.06 5.80
N VAL A 68 -26.28 9.34 5.26
CA VAL A 68 -26.36 8.45 4.08
C VAL A 68 -25.74 7.09 4.46
N PRO A 69 -26.47 6.20 5.15
CA PRO A 69 -25.90 4.98 5.75
C PRO A 69 -25.29 3.99 4.76
N ASN A 70 -25.74 4.01 3.50
CA ASN A 70 -25.15 3.27 2.39
C ASN A 70 -24.77 4.24 1.25
N PRO A 71 -23.55 4.81 1.29
CA PRO A 71 -23.06 5.75 0.29
C PRO A 71 -23.04 5.18 -1.13
N LEU A 72 -22.71 3.89 -1.29
CA LEU A 72 -22.64 3.24 -2.60
C LEU A 72 -24.02 3.12 -3.24
N ALA A 73 -25.04 2.70 -2.49
CA ALA A 73 -26.41 2.60 -3.01
C ALA A 73 -26.97 3.98 -3.39
N PHE A 74 -26.71 5.01 -2.58
CA PHE A 74 -27.07 6.39 -2.90
C PHE A 74 -26.35 6.89 -4.17
N LEU A 75 -25.05 6.57 -4.32
CA LEU A 75 -24.30 6.86 -5.54
C LEU A 75 -24.93 6.17 -6.76
N CYS A 76 -25.23 4.87 -6.68
CA CYS A 76 -25.83 4.14 -7.79
C CYS A 76 -27.17 4.76 -8.21
N GLU A 77 -28.06 5.04 -7.26
CA GLU A 77 -29.36 5.67 -7.55
C GLU A 77 -29.20 7.03 -8.24
N GLU A 78 -28.38 7.93 -7.70
CA GLU A 78 -28.21 9.27 -8.26
C GLU A 78 -27.41 9.27 -9.58
N ALA A 79 -26.48 8.32 -9.77
CA ALA A 79 -25.71 8.14 -11.00
C ALA A 79 -26.59 7.60 -12.13
N HIS A 80 -27.41 6.58 -11.86
CA HIS A 80 -28.35 6.02 -12.84
C HIS A 80 -29.39 7.05 -13.30
N ARG A 81 -29.87 7.91 -12.39
CA ARG A 81 -30.76 9.05 -12.74
C ARG A 81 -30.16 10.03 -13.75
N VAL A 82 -28.83 10.10 -13.88
CA VAL A 82 -28.13 10.94 -14.87
C VAL A 82 -27.43 10.13 -15.98
N GLY A 83 -27.73 8.83 -16.09
CA GLY A 83 -27.19 7.96 -17.14
C GLY A 83 -25.71 7.61 -17.01
N LEU A 84 -25.16 7.69 -15.79
CA LEU A 84 -23.81 7.21 -15.47
C LEU A 84 -23.89 5.75 -14.97
N LYS A 85 -22.95 4.90 -15.43
CA LYS A 85 -22.71 3.59 -14.82
C LYS A 85 -21.89 3.71 -13.52
N VAL A 86 -22.01 2.75 -12.61
CA VAL A 86 -21.17 2.68 -11.39
C VAL A 86 -20.47 1.33 -11.30
N TYR A 87 -19.16 1.33 -11.07
CA TYR A 87 -18.36 0.11 -10.84
C TYR A 87 -17.69 0.20 -9.48
N ALA A 88 -17.91 -0.76 -8.59
CA ALA A 88 -17.21 -0.81 -7.31
C ALA A 88 -15.77 -1.29 -7.51
N VAL A 89 -14.77 -0.53 -7.08
CA VAL A 89 -13.35 -0.89 -7.13
C VAL A 89 -12.98 -1.57 -5.82
N HIS A 90 -13.11 -2.89 -5.81
CA HIS A 90 -12.91 -3.72 -4.63
C HIS A 90 -11.41 -3.93 -4.35
N LYS A 91 -10.85 -3.15 -3.42
CA LYS A 91 -9.44 -3.19 -3.01
C LYS A 91 -9.14 -4.38 -2.06
N ILE A 92 -9.16 -5.63 -2.52
CA ILE A 92 -9.09 -6.85 -1.67
C ILE A 92 -7.94 -6.86 -0.64
N ASN A 93 -6.83 -6.17 -0.90
CA ASN A 93 -5.66 -6.15 -0.02
C ASN A 93 -5.57 -4.87 0.86
N ASP A 94 -6.57 -3.97 0.82
CA ASP A 94 -6.69 -2.76 1.66
C ASP A 94 -7.84 -2.82 2.67
N MET A 95 -7.92 -3.95 3.35
CA MET A 95 -8.96 -4.23 4.35
C MET A 95 -8.69 -3.56 5.72
N ALA A 96 -7.50 -2.98 5.91
CA ALA A 96 -7.20 -2.03 6.98
C ALA A 96 -6.41 -0.86 6.39
N SER A 97 -7.15 0.16 5.96
CA SER A 97 -6.89 0.80 4.66
C SER A 97 -5.59 1.58 4.50
N PHE A 98 -4.90 1.94 5.59
CA PHE A 98 -3.72 2.82 5.53
C PHE A 98 -2.55 2.36 6.40
N GLY A 99 -1.34 2.64 5.90
CA GLY A 99 -0.09 2.27 6.55
C GLY A 99 0.19 3.04 7.86
N PRO A 100 1.09 2.52 8.71
CA PRO A 100 1.50 3.01 10.04
C PRO A 100 1.71 4.49 10.40
N GLY A 101 1.48 5.45 9.50
CA GLY A 101 1.56 6.88 9.78
C GLY A 101 0.37 7.46 10.55
N ARG A 102 -0.83 6.86 10.46
CA ARG A 102 -2.01 7.30 11.21
C ARG A 102 -2.40 6.28 12.27
N PHE A 103 -1.63 6.27 13.36
CA PHE A 103 -1.92 5.50 14.55
C PHE A 103 -2.22 6.41 15.73
N TYR A 104 -3.10 5.94 16.61
CA TYR A 104 -2.99 6.32 18.00
C TYR A 104 -1.75 5.65 18.59
N PRO A 105 -0.89 6.41 19.29
CA PRO A 105 0.15 5.82 20.11
C PRO A 105 -0.40 4.75 21.07
N PRO A 106 0.33 3.65 21.31
CA PRO A 106 0.04 2.69 22.38
C PRO A 106 -0.48 3.33 23.67
N GLY A 107 -1.71 3.00 24.06
CA GLY A 107 -2.36 3.50 25.27
C GLY A 107 -2.91 4.93 25.21
N THR A 108 -2.82 5.63 24.07
CA THR A 108 -3.41 6.98 23.89
C THR A 108 -4.53 7.02 22.85
N ALA A 109 -5.03 5.86 22.44
CA ALA A 109 -6.30 5.77 21.73
C ALA A 109 -7.43 6.10 22.71
N PRO A 110 -8.45 6.89 22.34
CA PRO A 110 -9.72 6.91 23.07
C PRO A 110 -10.24 5.49 23.30
N ASP A 111 -10.85 5.24 24.46
CA ASP A 111 -11.22 3.90 24.97
C ASP A 111 -12.12 3.05 24.04
N VAL A 112 -12.65 3.65 22.98
CA VAL A 112 -13.67 3.10 22.07
C VAL A 112 -13.13 2.88 20.65
N LEU A 113 -11.82 2.96 20.41
CA LEU A 113 -11.27 2.89 19.04
C LEU A 113 -10.84 1.49 18.61
N PRO A 114 -11.60 0.81 17.73
CA PRO A 114 -11.26 -0.50 17.23
C PRO A 114 -10.45 -0.29 15.95
N GLY A 115 -9.13 -0.21 16.11
CA GLY A 115 -8.17 -0.39 15.03
C GLY A 115 -7.49 -1.76 15.15
N ILE A 116 -6.72 -2.17 14.14
CA ILE A 116 -5.97 -3.43 14.19
C ILE A 116 -4.63 -3.23 14.91
N PRO A 117 -4.37 -3.94 16.03
CA PRO A 117 -3.11 -3.79 16.77
C PRO A 117 -1.89 -4.20 15.97
N GLN A 118 -0.82 -3.41 16.09
CA GLN A 118 0.49 -3.64 15.47
C GLN A 118 1.61 -2.90 16.22
N ILE A 119 2.85 -3.17 15.85
CA ILE A 119 4.00 -2.45 16.40
C ILE A 119 3.93 -0.99 15.97
N GLY A 120 4.15 -0.11 16.94
CA GLY A 120 4.03 1.34 16.76
C GLY A 120 2.62 1.90 16.98
N GLY A 121 1.55 1.08 17.04
CA GLY A 121 0.20 1.53 17.38
C GLY A 121 -0.94 0.72 16.76
N SER A 122 -2.10 1.35 16.57
CA SER A 122 -3.30 0.66 16.07
C SER A 122 -3.69 1.17 14.69
N GLY A 123 -3.82 0.25 13.74
CA GLY A 123 -4.22 0.51 12.35
C GLY A 123 -5.65 1.00 12.27
N GLN A 124 -5.80 2.29 11.99
CA GLN A 124 -7.08 2.94 11.77
C GLN A 124 -7.68 2.49 10.41
N MET A 125 -9.00 2.60 10.24
CA MET A 125 -9.76 2.19 9.03
C MET A 125 -9.77 0.69 8.69
N ALA A 126 -9.99 -0.19 9.67
CA ALA A 126 -10.23 -1.60 9.41
C ALA A 126 -11.73 -1.92 9.31
N PHE A 127 -12.10 -2.77 8.36
CA PHE A 127 -13.44 -3.37 8.32
C PHE A 127 -13.72 -4.14 9.62
N ARG A 128 -14.95 -4.07 10.14
CA ARG A 128 -15.40 -4.69 11.39
C ARG A 128 -14.96 -6.15 11.50
N TRP A 129 -15.23 -6.94 10.46
CA TRP A 129 -14.81 -8.34 10.33
C TRP A 129 -13.31 -8.55 10.56
N LEU A 130 -12.44 -7.75 9.95
CA LEU A 130 -10.99 -7.92 10.08
C LEU A 130 -10.46 -7.52 11.47
N ARG A 131 -11.20 -6.67 12.21
CA ARG A 131 -10.90 -6.35 13.61
C ARG A 131 -11.30 -7.47 14.56
N GLU A 132 -12.37 -8.18 14.23
CA GLU A 132 -12.86 -9.37 14.94
C GLU A 132 -12.02 -10.62 14.59
N HIS A 133 -11.36 -10.61 13.42
CA HIS A 133 -10.51 -11.70 12.92
C HIS A 133 -9.08 -11.23 12.52
N PRO A 134 -8.31 -10.62 13.45
CA PRO A 134 -7.01 -10.03 13.14
C PRO A 134 -5.91 -11.06 12.85
N ASP A 135 -6.17 -12.35 13.06
CA ASP A 135 -5.33 -13.52 12.74
C ASP A 135 -5.56 -14.06 11.31
N ARG A 136 -6.54 -13.53 10.57
CA ARG A 136 -6.82 -13.86 9.16
C ARG A 136 -5.99 -13.06 8.16
N ARG A 137 -5.05 -12.28 8.65
CA ARG A 137 -4.09 -11.51 7.84
C ARG A 137 -2.88 -12.36 7.46
N VAL A 138 -2.15 -11.92 6.44
CA VAL A 138 -0.92 -12.60 6.01
C VAL A 138 0.11 -12.60 7.15
N GLU A 139 0.52 -13.78 7.58
CA GLU A 139 1.38 -14.02 8.75
C GLU A 139 2.88 -14.12 8.37
N ILE A 140 3.75 -13.61 9.24
CA ILE A 140 5.22 -13.69 9.11
C ILE A 140 5.73 -15.09 9.46
N HIS A 141 6.88 -15.49 8.90
CA HIS A 141 7.56 -16.73 9.25
C HIS A 141 7.83 -16.82 10.77
N PRO A 142 7.44 -17.90 11.46
CA PRO A 142 7.45 -17.98 12.93
C PRO A 142 8.85 -17.85 13.54
N SER A 143 9.91 -18.31 12.86
CA SER A 143 11.29 -18.17 13.34
C SER A 143 11.79 -16.71 13.46
N LEU A 144 11.02 -15.73 12.97
CA LEU A 144 11.31 -14.30 13.11
C LEU A 144 10.56 -13.67 14.30
N MET A 145 9.59 -14.38 14.86
CA MET A 145 8.92 -14.01 16.12
C MET A 145 9.67 -14.54 17.35
N GLU A 146 10.50 -15.58 17.18
CA GLU A 146 11.36 -16.17 18.21
C GLU A 146 12.61 -15.30 18.48
N GLY A 147 12.38 -14.12 19.06
CA GLY A 147 13.44 -13.16 19.39
C GLY A 147 14.01 -13.31 20.81
N THR A 148 15.28 -13.69 20.91
CA THR A 148 16.08 -13.35 22.10
C THR A 148 16.15 -11.83 22.30
N GLY A 149 16.34 -11.37 23.53
CA GLY A 149 16.63 -9.96 23.82
C GLY A 149 15.45 -8.96 23.73
N VAL A 150 14.27 -9.33 23.24
CA VAL A 150 13.09 -8.42 23.19
C VAL A 150 12.62 -7.95 24.57
N ARG A 151 13.07 -8.58 25.67
CA ARG A 151 12.82 -8.15 27.06
C ARG A 151 14.04 -7.57 27.80
N LYS A 152 15.28 -7.80 27.34
CA LYS A 152 16.50 -7.34 28.03
C LYS A 152 16.92 -5.96 27.51
N PRO A 153 17.52 -5.05 28.30
CA PRO A 153 17.93 -3.75 27.78
C PRO A 153 18.87 -3.87 26.57
N VAL A 154 18.75 -2.95 25.59
CA VAL A 154 19.71 -2.81 24.49
C VAL A 154 20.99 -2.19 25.05
N ARG A 155 22.12 -2.79 24.70
CA ARG A 155 23.47 -2.39 25.14
C ARG A 155 24.27 -1.70 24.05
N THR A 156 24.08 -2.15 22.81
CA THR A 156 24.84 -1.68 21.66
C THR A 156 23.96 -1.63 20.42
N VAL A 157 24.15 -0.59 19.62
CA VAL A 157 23.55 -0.39 18.30
C VAL A 157 24.66 -0.11 17.31
N ARG A 158 24.69 -0.81 16.16
CA ARG A 158 25.72 -0.60 15.13
C ARG A 158 25.09 -0.25 13.79
N LEU A 159 25.52 0.86 13.23
CA LEU A 159 25.24 1.24 11.85
C LEU A 159 26.44 0.86 10.98
N TRP A 160 26.17 0.30 9.81
CA TRP A 160 27.18 -0.27 8.92
C TRP A 160 27.12 0.33 7.52
N HIS A 161 28.24 0.86 7.05
CA HIS A 161 28.38 1.46 5.72
C HIS A 161 29.29 0.60 4.82
N GLU A 162 28.90 0.39 3.56
CA GLU A 162 29.58 -0.47 2.58
C GLU A 162 30.84 0.15 1.95
N THR A 163 31.68 0.82 2.74
CA THR A 163 32.95 1.43 2.31
C THR A 163 34.00 1.30 3.42
N ASP A 164 35.27 1.61 3.08
CA ASP A 164 36.38 1.79 4.03
C ASP A 164 36.43 3.19 4.67
N ARG A 165 35.58 4.14 4.21
CA ARG A 165 35.67 5.57 4.54
C ARG A 165 34.31 6.22 4.69
N LEU A 166 34.21 7.09 5.69
CA LEU A 166 33.04 7.93 5.95
C LEU A 166 33.44 9.41 5.87
N GLU A 167 32.61 10.23 5.23
CA GLU A 167 32.83 11.67 5.11
C GLU A 167 32.44 12.39 6.42
N GLY A 168 33.30 12.23 7.43
CA GLY A 168 33.11 12.75 8.77
C GLY A 168 32.53 11.73 9.76
N VAL A 169 32.53 12.10 11.05
CA VAL A 169 31.82 11.38 12.11
C VAL A 169 30.51 12.13 12.34
N PRO A 170 29.33 11.49 12.19
CA PRO A 170 28.08 12.15 12.50
C PRO A 170 27.99 12.34 14.02
N ASP A 171 27.51 13.51 14.45
CA ASP A 171 27.00 13.65 15.80
C ASP A 171 25.61 12.99 15.87
N ILE A 172 25.40 12.23 16.96
CA ILE A 172 24.32 11.25 17.10
C ILE A 172 23.61 11.48 18.42
N GLU A 173 22.31 11.72 18.33
CA GLU A 173 21.43 11.83 19.47
C GLU A 173 20.50 10.62 19.53
N LEU A 174 20.37 10.02 20.72
CA LEU A 174 19.40 8.96 20.96
C LEU A 174 18.14 9.54 21.57
N PHE A 175 16.99 9.05 21.12
CA PHE A 175 15.68 9.37 21.67
C PHE A 175 14.92 8.10 22.02
N VAL A 176 14.08 8.16 23.05
CA VAL A 176 13.33 7.01 23.56
C VAL A 176 11.86 7.33 23.78
N SER A 177 11.00 6.32 23.71
CA SER A 177 9.57 6.42 23.99
C SER A 177 8.98 5.11 24.54
N GLU A 178 8.15 5.19 25.57
CA GLU A 178 7.37 4.04 26.07
C GLU A 178 6.15 3.73 25.20
N THR A 179 5.60 4.75 24.56
CA THR A 179 4.28 4.68 23.90
C THR A 179 4.31 5.02 22.42
N ASN A 180 5.47 5.38 21.83
CA ASN A 180 5.55 5.95 20.48
C ASN A 180 4.61 7.17 20.30
N ALA A 181 4.27 7.88 21.40
CA ALA A 181 3.47 9.10 21.36
C ALA A 181 4.35 10.33 21.25
N ARG A 182 5.38 10.34 22.09
CA ARG A 182 6.32 11.43 22.28
C ARG A 182 7.69 10.83 22.48
N TYR A 183 8.70 11.41 21.86
CA TYR A 183 10.09 10.99 22.06
C TYR A 183 10.82 12.00 22.94
N THR A 184 11.67 11.51 23.83
CA THR A 184 12.52 12.34 24.69
C THR A 184 13.99 11.96 24.51
N PRO A 185 14.94 12.91 24.57
CA PRO A 185 16.36 12.60 24.51
C PRO A 185 16.77 11.59 25.59
N TYR A 186 17.51 10.56 25.20
CA TYR A 186 18.08 9.59 26.10
C TYR A 186 19.07 10.28 27.06
N ARG A 187 18.98 9.95 28.36
CA ARG A 187 19.81 10.56 29.42
C ARG A 187 20.79 9.58 30.07
N GLY A 188 20.80 8.32 29.64
CA GLY A 188 21.79 7.34 30.10
C GLY A 188 23.14 7.52 29.42
N SER A 189 24.11 6.69 29.82
CA SER A 189 25.43 6.70 29.21
C SER A 189 25.39 6.21 27.77
N SER A 190 26.14 6.88 26.89
CA SER A 190 26.39 6.42 25.53
C SER A 190 27.84 6.77 25.14
N ARG A 191 28.43 5.95 24.28
CA ARG A 191 29.70 6.21 23.60
C ARG A 191 29.52 5.88 22.14
N VAL A 192 29.84 6.83 21.27
CA VAL A 192 29.98 6.61 19.83
C VAL A 192 31.43 6.22 19.52
N ASP A 193 31.62 5.15 18.76
CA ASP A 193 32.89 4.70 18.21
C ASP A 193 32.74 4.55 16.69
N VAL A 194 33.69 5.09 15.92
CA VAL A 194 33.73 4.89 14.46
C VAL A 194 35.00 4.15 14.11
N SER A 195 34.85 2.95 13.56
CA SER A 195 35.95 2.05 13.23
C SER A 195 35.69 1.28 11.95
N VAL A 196 36.72 1.05 11.13
CA VAL A 196 36.66 0.10 10.01
C VAL A 196 36.80 -1.31 10.59
N ARG A 197 35.85 -2.19 10.27
CA ARG A 197 35.82 -3.57 10.77
C ARG A 197 35.57 -4.54 9.61
N ARG A 198 36.21 -5.71 9.64
CA ARG A 198 35.92 -6.80 8.71
C ARG A 198 34.67 -7.56 9.15
N ARG A 199 33.73 -7.78 8.24
CA ARG A 199 32.56 -8.66 8.46
C ARG A 199 32.10 -9.33 7.17
N LYS A 200 31.34 -10.41 7.34
CA LYS A 200 30.45 -10.94 6.30
C LYS A 200 29.07 -10.33 6.55
N PRO A 201 28.63 -9.31 5.80
CA PRO A 201 27.32 -8.72 6.05
C PRO A 201 26.22 -9.75 5.73
N PRO A 202 25.10 -9.75 6.48
CA PRO A 202 23.95 -10.54 6.09
C PRO A 202 23.42 -10.04 4.75
N LEU A 203 23.13 -10.96 3.84
CA LEU A 203 22.34 -10.66 2.65
C LEU A 203 20.87 -10.84 3.01
N PHE A 204 19.99 -10.10 2.34
CA PHE A 204 18.58 -10.41 2.41
C PHE A 204 18.35 -11.86 1.98
N ALA A 205 17.81 -12.65 2.90
CA ALA A 205 17.40 -14.03 2.69
C ALA A 205 16.06 -14.19 3.41
N PRO A 206 14.97 -14.53 2.71
CA PRO A 206 13.70 -14.70 3.37
C PRO A 206 13.69 -16.00 4.19
N ALA A 207 13.10 -15.95 5.39
CA ALA A 207 13.17 -17.00 6.39
C ALA A 207 12.57 -18.35 5.90
N PRO A 208 13.12 -19.51 6.34
CA PRO A 208 14.12 -19.66 7.41
C PRO A 208 15.58 -19.46 6.96
N GLU A 209 15.84 -19.20 5.68
CA GLU A 209 17.20 -19.06 5.16
C GLU A 209 17.97 -17.89 5.77
N LYS A 210 19.29 -18.09 5.95
CA LYS A 210 20.24 -17.02 6.28
C LYS A 210 21.38 -17.06 5.27
N ARG A 211 21.64 -15.93 4.61
CA ARG A 211 22.72 -15.79 3.62
C ARG A 211 23.63 -14.65 4.07
N PHE A 212 24.90 -14.74 3.73
CA PHE A 212 25.91 -13.73 4.03
C PHE A 212 26.73 -13.47 2.77
N ALA A 213 27.19 -12.24 2.58
CA ALA A 213 28.08 -11.92 1.48
C ALA A 213 29.51 -12.42 1.78
N ASN A 214 30.41 -12.22 0.82
CA ASN A 214 31.83 -12.34 1.05
C ASN A 214 32.28 -11.39 2.18
N GLU A 215 33.37 -11.75 2.85
CA GLU A 215 33.96 -10.86 3.86
C GLU A 215 34.56 -9.63 3.20
N GLY A 216 34.28 -8.46 3.77
CA GLY A 216 34.83 -7.18 3.34
C GLY A 216 35.05 -6.25 4.52
N GLU A 217 35.61 -5.07 4.24
CA GLU A 217 35.78 -3.99 5.21
C GLU A 217 34.59 -3.03 5.13
N PHE A 218 34.08 -2.64 6.30
CA PHE A 218 32.92 -1.78 6.46
C PHE A 218 33.21 -0.76 7.55
N VAL A 219 32.83 0.50 7.36
CA VAL A 219 32.75 1.44 8.49
C VAL A 219 31.59 1.02 9.39
N CYS A 220 31.93 0.83 10.67
CA CYS A 220 31.01 0.62 11.77
C CYS A 220 30.90 1.90 12.59
N ILE A 221 29.68 2.41 12.76
CA ILE A 221 29.35 3.44 13.75
C ILE A 221 28.65 2.71 14.90
N GLU A 222 29.39 2.46 15.98
CA GLU A 222 28.90 1.73 17.15
C GLU A 222 28.51 2.70 18.25
N VAL A 223 27.23 2.72 18.60
CA VAL A 223 26.71 3.39 19.80
C VAL A 223 26.60 2.34 20.90
N SER A 224 27.54 2.38 21.83
CA SER A 224 27.67 1.45 22.95
C SER A 224 27.48 2.17 24.29
N GLY A 225 27.56 1.44 25.40
CA GLY A 225 27.37 2.00 26.75
C GLY A 225 25.91 2.07 27.20
N LEU A 226 24.98 1.63 26.35
CA LEU A 226 23.54 1.83 26.51
C LEU A 226 22.91 0.91 27.55
N GLU A 227 21.74 1.35 28.02
CA GLU A 227 20.78 0.62 28.85
C GLU A 227 19.34 0.96 28.41
N LEU A 228 19.01 0.79 27.12
CA LEU A 228 17.67 1.14 26.61
C LEU A 228 16.67 0.02 26.92
N SER A 229 15.76 0.25 27.87
CA SER A 229 14.66 -0.68 28.19
C SER A 229 13.39 -0.40 27.38
N GLN A 230 13.25 0.81 26.82
CA GLN A 230 12.05 1.27 26.12
C GLN A 230 11.68 0.39 24.92
N PRO A 231 10.38 0.20 24.64
CA PRO A 231 9.90 -0.51 23.45
C PRO A 231 10.21 0.24 22.14
N PHE A 232 10.35 1.56 22.18
CA PHE A 232 10.67 2.40 21.03
C PHE A 232 11.86 3.30 21.31
N PHE A 233 12.77 3.42 20.34
CA PHE A 233 13.86 4.38 20.36
C PHE A 233 14.25 4.76 18.93
N CYS A 234 14.96 5.88 18.75
CA CYS A 234 15.49 6.24 17.45
C CYS A 234 16.88 6.88 17.56
N ILE A 235 17.62 6.80 16.47
CA ILE A 235 18.91 7.45 16.28
C ILE A 235 18.66 8.68 15.41
N ARG A 236 18.86 9.89 15.95
CA ARG A 236 18.84 11.15 15.18
C ARG A 236 20.26 11.52 14.78
N PHE A 237 20.45 11.96 13.54
CA PHE A 237 21.74 12.43 13.04
C PHE A 237 21.70 13.95 12.90
N SER A 238 22.77 14.63 13.31
CA SER A 238 22.97 16.05 12.99
C SER A 238 24.03 16.21 11.91
N GLY A 239 23.63 16.82 10.79
CA GLY A 239 24.47 17.00 9.60
C GLY A 239 24.28 15.90 8.55
N ALA A 240 24.79 16.17 7.34
CA ALA A 240 24.65 15.30 6.19
C ALA A 240 25.51 14.05 6.30
N ILE A 241 24.90 12.87 6.26
CA ILE A 241 25.61 11.58 6.14
C ILE A 241 24.86 10.63 5.20
N GLY A 242 25.57 10.11 4.20
CA GLY A 242 25.07 9.09 3.29
C GLY A 242 25.44 7.69 3.75
N LEU A 243 24.50 6.91 4.26
CA LEU A 243 24.72 5.52 4.67
C LEU A 243 24.27 4.55 3.58
N THR A 244 25.21 4.05 2.77
CA THR A 244 24.96 2.98 1.78
C THR A 244 25.09 1.59 2.40
N ASN A 245 24.02 0.80 2.37
CA ASN A 245 24.02 -0.66 2.63
C ASN A 245 22.69 -1.32 2.19
N THR A 246 22.56 -2.65 2.27
CA THR A 246 21.23 -3.30 2.29
C THR A 246 20.58 -3.08 3.66
N LEU A 247 19.25 -3.01 3.74
CA LEU A 247 18.56 -2.79 5.03
C LEU A 247 18.90 -3.86 6.08
N THR A 248 18.92 -5.14 5.67
CA THR A 248 19.29 -6.26 6.55
C THR A 248 20.72 -6.15 7.11
N ALA A 249 21.63 -5.48 6.41
CA ALA A 249 23.02 -5.30 6.84
C ALA A 249 23.32 -3.95 7.49
N LEU A 250 22.44 -2.95 7.31
CA LEU A 250 22.61 -1.55 7.72
C LEU A 250 22.66 -1.37 9.24
N LEU A 251 21.83 -2.10 9.99
CA LEU A 251 21.65 -1.90 11.43
C LEU A 251 21.70 -3.24 12.18
N GLU A 252 22.48 -3.29 13.26
CA GLU A 252 22.45 -4.36 14.26
C GLU A 252 22.10 -3.76 15.63
N VAL A 253 21.34 -4.52 16.43
CA VAL A 253 20.94 -4.14 17.79
C VAL A 253 21.21 -5.33 18.71
N GLU A 254 21.94 -5.13 19.80
CA GLU A 254 22.31 -6.18 20.76
C GLU A 254 21.83 -5.86 22.18
N ASP A 255 21.39 -6.89 22.90
CA ASP A 255 21.03 -6.79 24.31
C ASP A 255 22.27 -6.82 25.24
N VAL A 256 22.05 -6.60 26.54
CA VAL A 256 23.09 -6.68 27.59
C VAL A 256 23.82 -8.03 27.71
N THR A 257 23.40 -9.07 26.99
CA THR A 257 24.12 -10.35 26.89
C THR A 257 24.80 -10.56 25.52
N GLY A 258 24.81 -9.55 24.65
CA GLY A 258 25.33 -9.64 23.28
C GLY A 258 24.42 -10.43 22.32
N ALA A 259 23.17 -10.72 22.71
CA ALA A 259 22.24 -11.41 21.83
C ALA A 259 21.55 -10.40 20.89
N PRO A 260 21.37 -10.73 19.59
CA PRO A 260 20.62 -9.87 18.67
C PRO A 260 19.20 -9.62 19.16
N VAL A 261 18.77 -8.37 19.07
CA VAL A 261 17.39 -7.94 19.37
C VAL A 261 16.62 -7.85 18.06
N VAL A 262 15.46 -8.50 18.01
CA VAL A 262 14.52 -8.38 16.88
C VAL A 262 13.83 -7.01 16.94
N PHE A 263 13.73 -6.33 15.80
CA PHE A 263 13.08 -5.02 15.68
C PHE A 263 12.35 -4.83 14.33
N THR A 264 11.47 -3.83 14.31
CA THR A 264 10.77 -3.25 13.16
C THR A 264 11.29 -1.82 12.91
N TRP A 265 11.38 -1.43 11.64
CA TRP A 265 11.90 -0.14 11.19
C TRP A 265 10.83 0.95 11.15
N GLY A 266 11.23 2.20 11.41
CA GLY A 266 10.43 3.40 11.12
C GLY A 266 11.30 4.51 10.55
N PHE A 267 10.89 5.08 9.41
CA PHE A 267 11.72 6.05 8.65
C PHE A 267 11.08 7.44 8.52
N PHE A 268 9.87 7.65 9.03
CA PHE A 268 9.14 8.90 8.83
C PHE A 268 8.33 9.28 10.09
N PRO A 269 8.21 10.57 10.42
CA PRO A 269 7.35 11.04 11.49
C PRO A 269 5.88 10.85 11.12
N ARG A 270 5.01 10.55 12.08
CA ARG A 270 3.56 10.45 11.80
C ARG A 270 2.96 11.73 11.21
N SER A 271 3.57 12.88 11.47
CA SER A 271 3.16 14.18 10.91
C SER A 271 3.32 14.32 9.40
N ASP A 272 4.12 13.50 8.72
CA ASP A 272 4.17 13.52 7.25
C ASP A 272 2.84 13.07 6.62
N TYR A 273 2.01 12.32 7.36
CA TYR A 273 0.67 11.87 6.92
C TYR A 273 -0.45 12.86 7.20
N SER A 274 -0.21 13.84 8.05
CA SER A 274 -1.13 14.92 8.38
C SER A 274 -0.26 16.11 8.73
N ARG A 275 -0.10 17.00 7.72
CA ARG A 275 0.84 18.15 7.60
C ARG A 275 0.72 19.20 8.73
N SER A 276 0.15 18.83 9.88
CA SER A 276 -0.27 19.62 11.04
C SER A 276 0.20 19.05 12.40
N LEU A 277 0.81 17.85 12.47
CA LEU A 277 1.14 17.20 13.76
C LEU A 277 2.55 17.47 14.34
N GLY A 278 3.34 18.40 13.78
CA GLY A 278 4.66 18.76 14.34
C GLY A 278 5.79 17.82 13.95
N THR A 279 6.73 17.54 14.86
CA THR A 279 7.91 16.68 14.59
C THR A 279 7.73 15.24 15.09
N PHE A 280 8.71 14.33 14.86
CA PHE A 280 8.63 12.96 15.40
C PHE A 280 8.62 12.93 16.93
N GLU A 281 9.24 13.93 17.56
CA GLU A 281 9.26 14.10 19.01
C GLU A 281 7.86 14.35 19.58
N GLU A 282 6.93 14.88 18.79
CA GLU A 282 5.57 15.29 19.19
C GLU A 282 4.49 14.35 18.65
N ALA A 283 4.65 13.82 17.43
CA ALA A 283 3.69 12.95 16.75
C ALA A 283 4.02 11.45 16.85
N GLY A 284 5.25 11.12 17.21
CA GLY A 284 5.82 9.78 17.13
C GLY A 284 6.24 9.37 15.72
N ILE A 285 6.66 8.10 15.59
CA ILE A 285 7.22 7.50 14.37
C ILE A 285 6.23 6.49 13.79
N GLY A 286 6.11 6.42 12.47
CA GLY A 286 5.42 5.32 11.80
C GLY A 286 6.35 4.13 11.54
N TYR A 287 5.90 2.93 11.91
CA TYR A 287 6.70 1.69 11.94
C TYR A 287 6.10 0.63 11.02
N ASP A 288 6.89 0.02 10.12
CA ASP A 288 6.42 -0.85 9.02
C ASP A 288 5.46 -0.15 8.01
N ALA A 289 5.58 1.18 7.87
CA ALA A 289 5.15 1.90 6.68
C ALA A 289 6.38 2.51 6.00
N ASN A 290 6.34 2.61 4.67
CA ASN A 290 7.50 2.98 3.87
C ASN A 290 7.13 3.97 2.76
N TRP A 291 6.20 4.86 3.09
CA TRP A 291 5.80 5.94 2.20
C TRP A 291 6.97 6.92 2.15
N LEU A 292 7.45 7.20 0.93
CA LEU A 292 8.56 8.12 0.66
C LEU A 292 9.89 7.71 1.33
N ILE A 293 10.28 6.43 1.27
CA ILE A 293 11.60 6.01 1.78
C ILE A 293 12.72 6.87 1.15
N PRO A 294 13.61 7.50 1.94
CA PRO A 294 14.60 8.50 1.52
C PRO A 294 15.80 7.93 0.74
N PHE A 295 15.60 6.86 -0.03
CA PHE A 295 16.69 6.20 -0.71
C PHE A 295 17.10 6.98 -1.95
N GLU A 296 18.36 7.41 -2.00
CA GLU A 296 18.91 8.29 -3.04
C GLU A 296 18.69 7.74 -4.47
N ASN A 297 18.68 6.41 -4.61
CA ASN A 297 18.48 5.68 -5.86
C ASN A 297 17.02 5.31 -6.15
N HIS A 298 16.05 5.67 -5.29
CA HIS A 298 14.62 5.29 -5.43
C HIS A 298 13.69 6.51 -5.32
N PRO A 299 13.52 7.29 -6.40
CA PRO A 299 12.72 8.51 -6.38
C PRO A 299 11.20 8.26 -6.50
N GLY A 300 10.55 7.63 -5.52
CA GLY A 300 9.08 7.56 -5.53
C GLY A 300 8.41 6.85 -4.35
N GLY A 301 7.31 7.42 -3.82
CA GLY A 301 6.58 6.90 -2.65
C GLY A 301 5.76 5.62 -2.86
N HIS A 302 6.03 4.85 -3.91
CA HIS A 302 5.21 3.70 -4.32
C HIS A 302 6.02 2.49 -4.79
N ASP A 303 7.25 2.32 -4.30
CA ASP A 303 7.95 1.05 -4.50
C ASP A 303 7.47 0.01 -3.48
N TRP A 304 6.77 -1.01 -3.98
CA TRP A 304 6.17 -2.10 -3.21
C TRP A 304 7.09 -3.30 -3.07
N GLN A 305 8.25 -3.26 -3.74
CA GLN A 305 9.13 -4.39 -3.88
C GLN A 305 10.52 -4.05 -3.36
N HIS A 306 11.30 -5.10 -3.15
CA HIS A 306 12.65 -5.05 -2.61
C HIS A 306 12.66 -4.73 -1.11
N SER A 307 12.83 -5.80 -0.33
CA SER A 307 13.61 -5.78 0.91
C SER A 307 15.08 -6.19 0.65
N ALA A 308 15.33 -6.81 -0.51
CA ALA A 308 16.64 -7.25 -1.00
C ALA A 308 17.47 -6.19 -1.76
N GLY A 309 17.00 -4.95 -1.87
CA GLY A 309 17.72 -3.88 -2.56
C GLY A 309 18.97 -3.41 -1.82
N ARG A 310 19.88 -2.76 -2.57
CA ARG A 310 20.95 -1.94 -1.98
C ARG A 310 20.46 -0.51 -1.90
N TYR A 311 20.41 0.03 -0.69
CA TYR A 311 19.87 1.35 -0.43
C TYR A 311 20.97 2.30 -0.01
N ARG A 312 20.95 3.52 -0.54
CA ARG A 312 21.67 4.64 0.04
C ARG A 312 20.67 5.42 0.88
N LEU A 313 20.70 5.17 2.19
CA LEU A 313 19.97 5.98 3.16
C LEU A 313 20.60 7.38 3.15
N ASN A 314 19.86 8.33 2.61
CA ASN A 314 20.20 9.74 2.68
C ASN A 314 19.53 10.33 3.92
N VAL A 315 20.30 10.61 4.98
CA VAL A 315 19.71 11.14 6.23
C VAL A 315 19.38 12.63 6.14
N ASP A 316 19.83 13.36 5.12
CA ASP A 316 19.35 14.73 4.86
C ASP A 316 17.85 14.76 4.59
N ARG A 317 17.31 13.67 4.04
CA ARG A 317 15.88 13.48 3.76
C ARG A 317 15.12 12.80 4.90
N VAL A 318 15.80 12.11 5.80
CA VAL A 318 15.20 11.47 6.99
C VAL A 318 16.13 11.67 8.19
N PRO A 319 15.78 12.56 9.12
CA PRO A 319 16.69 12.95 10.19
C PRO A 319 16.92 11.85 11.25
N PHE A 320 16.20 10.73 11.20
CA PHE A 320 16.32 9.65 12.18
C PHE A 320 16.08 8.23 11.63
N ILE A 321 16.63 7.22 12.30
CA ILE A 321 16.24 5.81 12.14
C ILE A 321 15.47 5.38 13.38
N GLY A 322 14.17 5.11 13.21
CA GLY A 322 13.28 4.58 14.25
C GLY A 322 13.38 3.07 14.40
N ILE A 323 13.42 2.61 15.64
CA ILE A 323 13.59 1.21 16.03
C ILE A 323 12.52 0.85 17.06
N ALA A 324 11.61 -0.05 16.69
CA ALA A 324 10.61 -0.62 17.59
C ALA A 324 10.96 -2.08 17.90
N ARG A 325 10.97 -2.47 19.17
CA ARG A 325 11.37 -3.81 19.60
C ARG A 325 10.29 -4.85 19.27
N GLY A 326 10.70 -5.98 18.70
CA GLY A 326 9.81 -7.02 18.17
C GLY A 326 9.53 -6.85 16.67
N ARG A 327 8.65 -7.69 16.12
CA ARG A 327 8.15 -7.62 14.73
C ARG A 327 6.64 -7.73 14.66
N ASN A 328 6.05 -7.16 13.60
CA ASN A 328 4.65 -7.37 13.30
C ASN A 328 4.40 -8.83 12.87
N ARG A 329 3.59 -9.55 13.65
CA ARG A 329 3.22 -10.95 13.32
C ARG A 329 2.43 -11.06 12.02
N PHE A 330 1.63 -10.04 11.70
CA PHE A 330 0.76 -10.00 10.53
C PHE A 330 0.94 -8.69 9.77
N LEU A 331 0.79 -8.73 8.45
CA LEU A 331 0.66 -7.50 7.64
C LEU A 331 -0.56 -6.70 8.07
N THR A 332 -0.52 -5.38 7.91
CA THR A 332 -1.57 -4.46 8.39
C THR A 332 -2.91 -4.72 7.72
N SER A 333 -2.97 -4.66 6.38
CA SER A 333 -4.22 -4.67 5.60
C SER A 333 -4.46 -5.93 4.78
N VAL A 334 -3.41 -6.72 4.50
CA VAL A 334 -3.45 -7.81 3.54
C VAL A 334 -3.99 -9.07 4.22
N VAL A 335 -5.07 -9.63 3.67
CA VAL A 335 -5.70 -10.87 4.16
C VAL A 335 -5.08 -12.11 3.54
N GLU A 336 -5.06 -13.22 4.28
CA GLU A 336 -4.53 -14.50 3.77
C GLU A 336 -5.64 -15.31 3.12
N LEU A 337 -5.71 -15.24 1.79
CA LEU A 337 -6.74 -15.91 0.98
C LEU A 337 -6.75 -17.43 1.14
N GLY A 338 -5.70 -18.06 1.71
CA GLY A 338 -5.73 -19.47 2.10
C GLY A 338 -6.89 -19.83 3.04
N TYR A 339 -7.33 -18.90 3.88
CA TYR A 339 -8.47 -19.13 4.78
C TYR A 339 -9.82 -19.07 4.02
N PRO A 340 -10.69 -20.11 4.12
CA PRO A 340 -11.99 -20.10 3.43
C PRO A 340 -13.00 -19.06 3.95
N ASP A 341 -12.91 -18.67 5.23
CA ASP A 341 -13.75 -17.63 5.82
C ASP A 341 -13.37 -16.23 5.30
N VAL A 342 -12.09 -15.95 5.06
CA VAL A 342 -11.62 -14.74 4.34
C VAL A 342 -12.23 -14.64 2.95
N ARG A 343 -12.12 -15.72 2.14
CA ARG A 343 -12.64 -15.69 0.76
C ARG A 343 -14.16 -15.47 0.76
N ARG A 344 -14.90 -16.13 1.66
CA ARG A 344 -16.34 -15.91 1.84
C ARG A 344 -16.65 -14.45 2.20
N TRP A 345 -15.94 -13.89 3.18
CA TRP A 345 -16.16 -12.51 3.58
C TRP A 345 -15.91 -11.50 2.45
N LEU A 346 -14.88 -11.70 1.62
CA LEU A 346 -14.68 -10.86 0.44
C LEU A 346 -15.82 -11.03 -0.59
N LEU A 347 -16.36 -12.24 -0.76
CA LEU A 347 -17.57 -12.47 -1.58
C LEU A 347 -18.82 -11.80 -0.99
N ASP A 348 -18.95 -11.74 0.34
CA ASP A 348 -20.03 -11.01 1.01
C ASP A 348 -19.94 -9.49 0.73
N VAL A 349 -18.72 -8.93 0.57
CA VAL A 349 -18.54 -7.53 0.13
C VAL A 349 -18.88 -7.36 -1.36
N VAL A 350 -18.50 -8.31 -2.22
CA VAL A 350 -18.93 -8.30 -3.64
C VAL A 350 -20.45 -8.38 -3.76
N GLN A 351 -21.14 -9.19 -2.94
CA GLN A 351 -22.60 -9.22 -2.88
C GLN A 351 -23.17 -7.87 -2.46
N TYR A 352 -22.61 -7.23 -1.43
CA TYR A 352 -23.02 -5.87 -1.02
C TYR A 352 -22.85 -4.84 -2.15
N GLU A 353 -21.74 -4.89 -2.89
CA GLU A 353 -21.47 -4.00 -4.03
C GLU A 353 -22.52 -4.18 -5.16
N LEU A 354 -22.94 -5.43 -5.41
CA LEU A 354 -24.00 -5.77 -6.37
C LEU A 354 -25.40 -5.36 -5.86
N ASP A 355 -25.72 -5.62 -4.59
CA ASP A 355 -26.98 -5.26 -3.93
C ASP A 355 -27.19 -3.74 -3.85
N ALA A 356 -26.09 -2.97 -3.75
CA ALA A 356 -26.12 -1.52 -3.84
C ALA A 356 -26.46 -0.99 -5.24
N GLY A 357 -26.44 -1.85 -6.27
CA GLY A 357 -26.85 -1.52 -7.64
C GLY A 357 -25.71 -1.28 -8.62
N CYS A 358 -24.47 -1.70 -8.33
CA CYS A 358 -23.35 -1.53 -9.26
C CYS A 358 -23.57 -2.24 -10.60
N ASP A 359 -22.96 -1.70 -11.66
CA ASP A 359 -22.94 -2.23 -13.02
C ASP A 359 -21.80 -3.24 -13.26
N GLY A 360 -20.87 -3.32 -12.32
CA GLY A 360 -19.80 -4.31 -12.27
C GLY A 360 -18.89 -4.08 -11.07
N VAL A 361 -17.93 -4.99 -10.88
CA VAL A 361 -16.94 -4.93 -9.79
C VAL A 361 -15.53 -5.06 -10.35
N ASP A 362 -14.66 -4.14 -9.95
CA ASP A 362 -13.29 -3.93 -10.42
C ASP A 362 -12.26 -4.32 -9.35
N ILE A 363 -11.81 -5.57 -9.43
CA ILE A 363 -10.94 -6.18 -8.42
C ILE A 363 -9.54 -5.55 -8.50
N ARG A 364 -9.17 -4.76 -7.49
CA ARG A 364 -7.83 -4.14 -7.36
C ARG A 364 -6.94 -4.98 -6.45
N VAL A 365 -5.91 -5.59 -7.04
CA VAL A 365 -4.94 -6.44 -6.33
C VAL A 365 -3.86 -5.67 -5.56
N GLU A 366 -3.65 -4.39 -5.87
CA GLU A 366 -2.71 -3.53 -5.12
C GLU A 366 -3.15 -3.32 -3.66
N SER A 367 -2.19 -3.03 -2.80
CA SER A 367 -2.40 -2.59 -1.42
C SER A 367 -1.64 -1.29 -1.14
N HIS A 368 -1.96 -0.62 -0.03
CA HIS A 368 -1.22 0.45 0.61
C HIS A 368 -0.28 -0.01 1.76
N THR A 369 -0.27 -1.30 2.13
CA THR A 369 0.67 -1.87 3.12
C THR A 369 2.07 -2.02 2.54
N GLN A 370 3.01 -1.17 2.97
CA GLN A 370 4.42 -1.19 2.56
C GLN A 370 5.30 -1.63 3.74
N ASN A 371 5.68 -2.91 3.79
CA ASN A 371 6.46 -3.49 4.89
C ASN A 371 7.88 -3.89 4.42
N MET A 372 8.95 -3.55 5.16
CA MET A 372 10.34 -3.84 4.73
C MET A 372 10.79 -5.28 4.97
N ASP A 373 9.95 -6.12 5.57
CA ASP A 373 10.14 -7.54 5.74
C ASP A 373 9.19 -8.36 4.83
N PHE A 374 8.58 -7.75 3.80
CA PHE A 374 7.48 -8.37 3.04
C PHE A 374 7.74 -9.83 2.60
N GLU A 375 8.94 -10.16 2.11
CA GLU A 375 9.26 -11.51 1.63
C GLU A 375 9.28 -12.60 2.73
N ASN A 376 9.23 -12.18 4.00
CA ASN A 376 9.09 -13.04 5.18
C ASN A 376 7.63 -13.33 5.56
N TYR A 377 6.64 -12.81 4.82
CA TYR A 377 5.22 -13.01 5.05
C TYR A 377 4.59 -14.01 4.05
N GLY A 378 3.51 -14.68 4.47
CA GLY A 378 2.81 -15.72 3.72
C GLY A 378 2.89 -17.12 4.35
N PHE A 379 3.13 -17.18 5.66
CA PHE A 379 3.29 -18.41 6.44
C PHE A 379 2.10 -18.69 7.35
N GLY A 380 0.91 -18.17 7.00
CA GLY A 380 -0.32 -18.46 7.71
C GLY A 380 -0.66 -19.95 7.66
N LYS A 381 -1.26 -20.46 8.74
CA LYS A 381 -1.61 -21.87 8.93
C LYS A 381 -2.11 -22.62 7.67
N PRO A 382 -3.13 -22.16 6.92
CA PRO A 382 -3.63 -22.90 5.75
C PRO A 382 -2.61 -23.03 4.61
N VAL A 383 -1.67 -22.10 4.48
CA VAL A 383 -0.59 -22.20 3.49
C VAL A 383 0.44 -23.24 3.93
N VAL A 384 0.83 -23.22 5.21
CA VAL A 384 1.80 -24.19 5.77
C VAL A 384 1.25 -25.61 5.71
N GLU A 385 0.00 -25.82 6.11
CA GLU A 385 -0.65 -27.14 6.07
C GLU A 385 -0.81 -27.63 4.63
N ALA A 386 -1.36 -26.83 3.71
CA ALA A 386 -1.52 -27.26 2.32
C ALA A 386 -0.18 -27.51 1.60
N PHE A 387 0.89 -26.76 1.91
CA PHE A 387 2.21 -27.01 1.34
C PHE A 387 2.80 -28.33 1.86
N ARG A 388 2.71 -28.57 3.19
CA ARG A 388 3.16 -29.82 3.80
C ARG A 388 2.38 -31.01 3.26
N ASP A 389 1.07 -30.89 3.11
CA ASP A 389 0.22 -31.99 2.65
C ASP A 389 0.43 -32.29 1.15
N ARG A 390 0.81 -31.29 0.34
CA ARG A 390 1.12 -31.46 -1.10
C ARG A 390 2.56 -31.92 -1.38
N TYR A 391 3.54 -31.46 -0.61
CA TYR A 391 4.97 -31.64 -0.90
C TYR A 391 5.77 -32.38 0.18
N GLY A 392 5.17 -32.66 1.34
CA GLY A 392 5.82 -33.37 2.46
C GLY A 392 6.78 -32.51 3.31
N VAL A 393 6.79 -31.18 3.13
CA VAL A 393 7.78 -30.26 3.73
C VAL A 393 7.10 -29.26 4.69
N ASP A 394 7.62 -29.13 5.91
CA ASP A 394 7.23 -28.08 6.84
C ASP A 394 8.01 -26.78 6.54
N ILE A 395 7.38 -25.89 5.77
CA ILE A 395 7.97 -24.60 5.33
C ILE A 395 8.32 -23.64 6.47
N THR A 396 7.96 -23.96 7.72
CA THR A 396 8.34 -23.17 8.91
C THR A 396 9.65 -23.62 9.55
N ARG A 397 10.20 -24.78 9.11
CA ARG A 397 11.36 -25.45 9.70
C ARG A 397 12.40 -25.89 8.66
N GLU A 398 11.96 -26.15 7.44
CA GLU A 398 12.76 -26.76 6.38
C GLU A 398 12.95 -25.81 5.18
N SER A 399 13.96 -26.08 4.35
CA SER A 399 14.11 -25.42 3.06
C SER A 399 13.04 -25.90 2.07
N PHE A 400 12.43 -25.00 1.32
CA PHE A 400 11.30 -25.31 0.42
C PHE A 400 11.39 -24.55 -0.92
N ASP A 401 10.68 -25.04 -1.95
CA ASP A 401 10.59 -24.33 -3.22
C ASP A 401 9.64 -23.12 -3.11
N ARG A 402 10.24 -21.92 -3.15
CA ARG A 402 9.49 -20.66 -3.10
C ARG A 402 8.61 -20.43 -4.33
N GLY A 403 8.93 -21.02 -5.49
CA GLY A 403 8.06 -20.99 -6.66
C GLY A 403 6.74 -21.70 -6.38
N ALA A 404 6.83 -22.97 -5.94
CA ALA A 404 5.68 -23.79 -5.56
C ALA A 404 4.84 -23.15 -4.43
N TRP A 405 5.47 -22.41 -3.51
CA TRP A 405 4.78 -21.69 -2.44
C TRP A 405 4.03 -20.45 -2.95
N ARG A 406 4.62 -19.68 -3.88
CA ARG A 406 3.92 -18.56 -4.53
C ARG A 406 2.79 -19.04 -5.44
N GLU A 407 2.95 -20.17 -6.12
CA GLU A 407 1.89 -20.85 -6.88
C GLU A 407 0.74 -21.25 -5.96
N LEU A 408 1.00 -21.98 -4.88
CA LEU A 408 -0.03 -22.36 -3.90
C LEU A 408 -0.79 -21.15 -3.33
N ARG A 409 -0.10 -20.04 -3.07
CA ARG A 409 -0.76 -18.81 -2.59
C ARG A 409 -1.52 -18.07 -3.71
N GLY A 410 -1.07 -18.18 -4.96
CA GLY A 410 -1.79 -17.73 -6.15
C GLY A 410 -3.07 -18.52 -6.40
N GLU A 411 -3.07 -19.83 -6.20
CA GLU A 411 -4.26 -20.70 -6.31
C GLU A 411 -5.41 -20.23 -5.42
N TYR A 412 -5.12 -19.66 -4.24
CA TYR A 412 -6.16 -19.11 -3.37
C TYR A 412 -6.78 -17.80 -3.90
N PHE A 413 -6.02 -17.00 -4.66
CA PHE A 413 -6.58 -15.88 -5.40
C PHE A 413 -7.35 -16.35 -6.64
N ASP A 414 -6.87 -17.37 -7.35
CA ASP A 414 -7.59 -17.98 -8.46
C ASP A 414 -9.00 -18.46 -8.00
N LEU A 415 -9.09 -19.13 -6.84
CA LEU A 415 -10.36 -19.56 -6.26
C LEU A 415 -11.27 -18.37 -5.95
N PHE A 416 -10.78 -17.35 -5.24
CA PHE A 416 -11.56 -16.15 -4.94
C PHE A 416 -12.06 -15.44 -6.21
N LEU A 417 -11.17 -15.21 -7.18
CA LEU A 417 -11.52 -14.51 -8.41
C LEU A 417 -12.55 -15.29 -9.21
N LYS A 418 -12.41 -16.63 -9.31
CA LYS A 418 -13.42 -17.47 -9.97
C LYS A 418 -14.78 -17.35 -9.29
N ASP A 419 -14.85 -17.52 -7.97
CA ASP A 419 -16.10 -17.48 -7.21
C ASP A 419 -16.76 -16.07 -7.30
N ALA A 420 -15.97 -15.00 -7.20
CA ALA A 420 -16.46 -13.61 -7.33
C ALA A 420 -16.98 -13.34 -8.74
N SER A 421 -16.27 -13.83 -9.74
CA SER A 421 -16.59 -13.67 -11.16
C SER A 421 -17.87 -14.43 -11.54
N GLU A 422 -18.10 -15.62 -10.99
CA GLU A 422 -19.36 -16.36 -11.10
C GLU A 422 -20.53 -15.60 -10.43
N LEU A 423 -20.29 -15.01 -9.25
CA LEU A 423 -21.28 -14.21 -8.51
C LEU A 423 -21.67 -12.92 -9.24
N ILE A 424 -20.70 -12.19 -9.80
CA ILE A 424 -20.92 -10.96 -10.56
C ILE A 424 -21.74 -11.26 -11.82
N ARG A 425 -21.41 -12.34 -12.55
CA ARG A 425 -22.16 -12.76 -13.74
C ARG A 425 -23.54 -13.32 -13.42
N SER A 426 -23.78 -13.93 -12.25
CA SER A 426 -25.14 -14.36 -11.88
C SER A 426 -26.11 -13.18 -11.69
N HIS A 427 -25.58 -11.97 -11.45
CA HIS A 427 -26.33 -10.72 -11.40
C HIS A 427 -26.37 -9.98 -12.76
N GLY A 428 -25.81 -10.56 -13.83
CA GLY A 428 -25.74 -9.96 -15.17
C GLY A 428 -24.81 -8.73 -15.24
N LYS A 429 -23.82 -8.64 -14.35
CA LYS A 429 -22.88 -7.51 -14.23
C LYS A 429 -21.49 -7.86 -14.76
N GLU A 430 -20.66 -6.84 -14.98
CA GLU A 430 -19.31 -6.99 -15.55
C GLU A 430 -18.24 -7.26 -14.48
N THR A 431 -17.38 -8.27 -14.69
CA THR A 431 -16.19 -8.50 -13.86
C THR A 431 -14.99 -7.77 -14.44
N TRP A 432 -14.43 -6.85 -13.66
CA TRP A 432 -13.26 -6.05 -14.02
C TRP A 432 -12.05 -6.44 -13.14
N ILE A 433 -10.83 -6.28 -13.63
CA ILE A 433 -9.61 -6.51 -12.83
C ILE A 433 -8.49 -5.52 -13.16
N HIS A 434 -7.71 -5.14 -12.15
CA HIS A 434 -6.49 -4.35 -12.35
C HIS A 434 -5.32 -5.25 -12.73
N LEU A 435 -4.76 -5.02 -13.93
CA LEU A 435 -3.38 -5.42 -14.21
C LEU A 435 -2.47 -4.26 -13.82
N THR A 436 -1.57 -4.50 -12.88
CA THR A 436 -0.61 -3.50 -12.39
C THR A 436 0.80 -3.78 -12.90
N ALA A 437 1.43 -2.76 -13.49
CA ALA A 437 2.80 -2.82 -13.95
C ALA A 437 3.86 -2.44 -12.90
N TYR A 438 3.47 -1.69 -11.86
CA TYR A 438 4.36 -1.33 -10.74
C TYR A 438 3.63 -1.41 -9.38
N PRO A 439 3.72 -2.54 -8.67
CA PRO A 439 4.64 -3.66 -8.88
C PRO A 439 4.17 -4.59 -10.00
N SER A 440 5.08 -5.05 -10.85
CA SER A 440 4.70 -5.90 -12.00
C SER A 440 4.08 -7.23 -11.57
N MET A 441 2.94 -7.56 -12.16
CA MET A 441 2.29 -8.88 -12.09
C MET A 441 2.89 -9.89 -13.08
N GLU A 442 3.64 -9.43 -14.10
CA GLU A 442 4.41 -10.31 -14.99
C GLU A 442 5.69 -10.76 -14.27
N ARG A 443 5.53 -11.79 -13.43
CA ARG A 443 6.59 -12.44 -12.67
C ARG A 443 6.43 -13.96 -12.75
N GLU A 444 7.52 -14.66 -13.03
CA GLU A 444 7.56 -16.12 -12.90
C GLU A 444 7.45 -16.51 -11.41
N PRO A 445 6.87 -17.68 -11.06
CA PRO A 445 6.70 -18.12 -9.67
C PRO A 445 7.96 -18.02 -8.80
N ARG A 446 9.13 -18.30 -9.39
CA ARG A 446 10.42 -18.25 -8.69
C ARG A 446 10.86 -16.82 -8.34
N GLN A 447 10.37 -15.82 -9.05
CA GLN A 447 10.66 -14.41 -8.82
C GLN A 447 9.82 -13.83 -7.67
N GLN A 448 10.30 -12.75 -7.06
CA GLN A 448 9.51 -11.96 -6.11
C GLN A 448 8.35 -11.27 -6.84
N SER A 449 7.19 -11.25 -6.20
CA SER A 449 5.95 -10.70 -6.73
C SER A 449 5.20 -9.90 -5.66
N LEU A 450 4.19 -9.13 -6.09
CA LEU A 450 3.25 -8.51 -5.16
C LEU A 450 2.65 -9.57 -4.23
N HIS A 451 2.62 -9.26 -2.94
CA HIS A 451 2.14 -10.13 -1.88
C HIS A 451 2.77 -11.53 -1.75
N GLN A 452 3.90 -11.82 -2.43
CA GLN A 452 4.46 -13.18 -2.55
C GLN A 452 3.42 -14.21 -3.05
N MET A 453 2.62 -13.82 -4.04
CA MET A 453 1.65 -14.66 -4.73
C MET A 453 2.01 -14.74 -6.21
N TYR A 454 1.80 -15.89 -6.85
CA TYR A 454 1.86 -15.97 -8.31
C TYR A 454 0.55 -15.44 -8.90
N TRP A 455 0.63 -14.38 -9.70
CA TRP A 455 -0.54 -13.72 -10.28
C TRP A 455 -0.77 -14.28 -11.68
N ASN A 456 -1.57 -15.35 -11.79
CA ASN A 456 -1.80 -16.07 -13.03
C ASN A 456 -2.78 -15.35 -13.98
N TRP A 457 -2.46 -14.10 -14.32
CA TRP A 457 -3.35 -13.21 -15.06
C TRP A 457 -3.79 -13.78 -16.41
N ARG A 458 -2.91 -14.50 -17.11
CA ARG A 458 -3.25 -15.16 -18.38
C ARG A 458 -4.37 -16.19 -18.22
N LYS A 459 -4.33 -16.98 -17.14
CA LYS A 459 -5.38 -17.96 -16.85
C LYS A 459 -6.72 -17.27 -16.60
N TRP A 460 -6.76 -16.22 -15.79
CA TRP A 460 -8.01 -15.52 -15.48
C TRP A 460 -8.68 -14.94 -16.73
N LEU A 461 -7.88 -14.36 -17.63
CA LEU A 461 -8.38 -13.83 -18.92
C LEU A 461 -8.80 -14.97 -19.86
N ALA A 462 -8.00 -16.04 -19.99
CA ALA A 462 -8.27 -17.14 -20.90
C ALA A 462 -9.45 -18.05 -20.47
N GLU A 463 -9.68 -18.20 -19.16
CA GLU A 463 -10.83 -18.94 -18.62
C GLU A 463 -12.11 -18.10 -18.55
N GLY A 464 -12.10 -16.84 -19.04
CA GLY A 464 -13.28 -15.98 -19.08
C GLY A 464 -13.75 -15.50 -17.71
N TRP A 465 -12.83 -15.37 -16.74
CA TRP A 465 -13.14 -14.84 -15.41
C TRP A 465 -13.14 -13.31 -15.35
N VAL A 466 -12.91 -12.64 -16.48
CA VAL A 466 -12.75 -11.18 -16.57
C VAL A 466 -13.38 -10.72 -17.87
N ASP A 467 -14.26 -9.73 -17.78
CA ASP A 467 -14.95 -9.11 -18.91
C ASP A 467 -14.22 -7.84 -19.39
N VAL A 468 -13.55 -7.12 -18.48
CA VAL A 468 -12.80 -5.88 -18.77
C VAL A 468 -11.47 -5.84 -18.02
N VAL A 469 -10.40 -5.49 -18.72
CA VAL A 469 -9.03 -5.42 -18.17
C VAL A 469 -8.63 -3.97 -17.93
N ASN A 470 -8.42 -3.58 -16.67
CA ASN A 470 -8.01 -2.23 -16.29
C ASN A 470 -6.48 -2.14 -16.12
N PHE A 471 -5.81 -1.49 -17.07
CA PHE A 471 -4.37 -1.31 -17.09
C PHE A 471 -3.98 -0.16 -16.15
N LYS A 472 -3.31 -0.52 -15.05
CA LYS A 472 -2.90 0.41 -13.99
C LYS A 472 -1.37 0.52 -13.91
N ARG A 473 -0.88 1.76 -13.79
CA ARG A 473 0.55 2.10 -13.62
C ARG A 473 1.51 1.71 -14.76
N PHE A 474 1.00 1.40 -15.97
CA PHE A 474 1.86 1.16 -17.14
C PHE A 474 2.61 2.41 -17.64
N GLN A 475 2.33 3.60 -17.10
CA GLN A 475 3.22 4.75 -17.11
C GLN A 475 3.52 5.18 -15.67
N ALA A 476 4.59 4.64 -15.08
CA ALA A 476 5.05 5.02 -13.75
C ALA A 476 6.15 6.08 -13.88
N ARG A 477 5.84 7.31 -13.46
CA ARG A 477 6.78 8.45 -13.54
C ARG A 477 7.81 8.33 -12.41
N ASN A 478 9.09 8.56 -12.75
CA ASN A 478 10.29 8.38 -11.93
C ASN A 478 10.91 6.97 -11.94
N LEU A 479 10.58 6.11 -12.90
CA LEU A 479 11.32 4.86 -13.10
C LEU A 479 12.63 5.09 -13.87
N SER A 480 13.62 4.24 -13.61
CA SER A 480 14.80 4.14 -14.48
C SER A 480 14.42 3.59 -15.86
N ALA A 481 15.22 3.86 -16.89
CA ALA A 481 14.95 3.42 -18.25
C ALA A 481 14.71 1.90 -18.36
N GLY A 482 15.51 1.08 -17.66
CA GLY A 482 15.33 -0.38 -17.64
C GLY A 482 14.10 -0.87 -16.89
N GLN A 483 13.62 -0.13 -15.88
CA GLN A 483 12.34 -0.42 -15.22
C GLN A 483 11.16 -0.08 -16.15
N GLN A 484 11.22 1.06 -16.86
CA GLN A 484 10.18 1.41 -17.83
C GLN A 484 10.15 0.43 -19.01
N GLU A 485 11.31 0.02 -19.55
CA GLU A 485 11.39 -0.99 -20.62
C GLU A 485 10.77 -2.34 -20.20
N ALA A 486 10.94 -2.74 -18.93
CA ALA A 486 10.29 -3.93 -18.39
C ALA A 486 8.75 -3.78 -18.29
N ILE A 487 8.27 -2.59 -17.94
CA ILE A 487 6.84 -2.25 -17.95
C ILE A 487 6.28 -2.24 -19.38
N ASP A 488 6.99 -1.64 -20.34
CA ASP A 488 6.57 -1.56 -21.74
C ASP A 488 6.48 -2.96 -22.39
N ARG A 489 7.42 -3.87 -22.07
CA ARG A 489 7.32 -5.28 -22.48
C ARG A 489 6.11 -5.99 -21.87
N PHE A 490 5.76 -5.72 -20.62
CA PHE A 490 4.54 -6.27 -20.02
C PHE A 490 3.29 -5.64 -20.65
N TYR A 491 3.27 -4.34 -20.88
CA TYR A 491 2.18 -3.61 -21.55
C TYR A 491 1.82 -4.27 -22.87
N LEU A 492 2.79 -4.42 -23.77
CA LEU A 492 2.59 -5.04 -25.08
C LEU A 492 2.14 -6.50 -24.98
N LYS A 493 2.66 -7.26 -24.00
CA LYS A 493 2.29 -8.66 -23.81
C LYS A 493 0.87 -8.84 -23.26
N ALA A 494 0.41 -7.92 -22.39
CA ALA A 494 -0.97 -7.89 -21.90
C ALA A 494 -1.94 -7.37 -22.97
N LEU A 495 -1.57 -6.29 -23.67
CA LEU A 495 -2.34 -5.70 -24.76
C LEU A 495 -2.62 -6.70 -25.88
N ASN A 496 -1.58 -7.38 -26.39
CA ASN A 496 -1.73 -8.39 -27.44
C ASN A 496 -2.64 -9.54 -26.99
N PHE A 497 -2.51 -10.01 -25.74
CA PHE A 497 -3.33 -11.10 -25.22
C PHE A 497 -4.80 -10.70 -25.02
N CYS A 498 -5.07 -9.46 -24.60
CA CYS A 498 -6.43 -8.93 -24.56
C CYS A 498 -7.05 -8.84 -25.96
N ASN A 499 -6.28 -8.38 -26.95
CA ASN A 499 -6.70 -8.31 -28.35
C ASN A 499 -6.94 -9.70 -28.96
N GLU A 500 -6.10 -10.70 -28.67
CA GLU A 500 -6.26 -12.10 -29.08
C GLU A 500 -7.55 -12.72 -28.52
N LEU A 501 -7.96 -12.33 -27.31
CA LEU A 501 -9.18 -12.80 -26.64
C LEU A 501 -10.42 -11.92 -26.91
N GLY A 502 -10.26 -10.77 -27.60
CA GLY A 502 -11.34 -9.82 -27.83
C GLY A 502 -11.86 -9.12 -26.56
N LEU A 503 -11.02 -9.00 -25.53
CA LEU A 503 -11.38 -8.40 -24.25
C LEU A 503 -11.40 -6.87 -24.31
N ARG A 504 -12.38 -6.27 -23.62
CA ARG A 504 -12.47 -4.81 -23.44
C ARG A 504 -11.36 -4.33 -22.52
N MET A 505 -10.85 -3.13 -22.79
CA MET A 505 -9.70 -2.58 -22.06
C MET A 505 -9.97 -1.17 -21.52
N ALA A 506 -9.54 -0.94 -20.29
CA ALA A 506 -9.59 0.33 -19.60
C ALA A 506 -8.19 0.77 -19.17
N TYR A 507 -7.94 2.07 -19.06
CA TYR A 507 -6.66 2.62 -18.61
C TYR A 507 -6.83 3.55 -17.41
N THR A 508 -6.10 3.26 -16.33
CA THR A 508 -6.05 4.09 -15.12
C THR A 508 -4.62 4.65 -14.94
N PRO A 509 -4.36 5.94 -15.23
CA PRO A 509 -3.07 6.58 -15.01
C PRO A 509 -2.77 6.76 -13.52
N ASN A 510 -1.50 7.07 -13.20
CA ASN A 510 -1.19 7.68 -11.90
C ASN A 510 -1.43 9.20 -12.00
N PRO A 511 -2.14 9.82 -11.06
CA PRO A 511 -2.36 11.25 -11.06
C PRO A 511 -1.07 11.95 -10.62
N ARG A 512 -0.69 13.05 -11.29
CA ARG A 512 0.27 14.02 -10.76
C ARG A 512 -0.05 15.41 -11.27
N PHE A 513 -0.68 16.19 -10.39
CA PHE A 513 -0.92 17.63 -10.57
C PHE A 513 0.05 18.48 -9.74
N GLU A 514 0.59 17.97 -8.62
CA GLU A 514 1.52 18.72 -7.76
C GLU A 514 2.76 19.18 -8.54
N GLY A 515 2.95 20.51 -8.62
CA GLY A 515 4.10 21.16 -9.26
C GLY A 515 4.03 21.31 -10.79
N MET A 516 2.98 20.83 -11.45
CA MET A 516 2.80 20.94 -12.91
C MET A 516 1.92 22.14 -13.27
N ARG A 517 2.15 22.77 -14.44
CA ARG A 517 1.23 23.80 -14.96
C ARG A 517 -0.03 23.17 -15.55
N GLU A 518 -1.16 23.88 -15.50
CA GLU A 518 -2.43 23.34 -16.00
C GLU A 518 -2.35 22.92 -17.47
N GLU A 519 -1.66 23.70 -18.32
CA GLU A 519 -1.51 23.38 -19.75
C GLU A 519 -0.69 22.10 -19.97
N GLU A 520 0.40 21.92 -19.21
CA GLU A 520 1.25 20.71 -19.27
C GLU A 520 0.48 19.46 -18.83
N PHE A 521 -0.35 19.60 -17.79
CA PHE A 521 -1.21 18.55 -17.28
C PHE A 521 -2.30 18.18 -18.30
N VAL A 522 -2.97 19.16 -18.90
CA VAL A 522 -4.00 18.94 -19.93
C VAL A 522 -3.42 18.27 -21.18
N ASP A 523 -2.28 18.75 -21.69
CA ASP A 523 -1.62 18.19 -22.87
C ASP A 523 -1.16 16.74 -22.66
N MET A 524 -0.74 16.43 -21.43
CA MET A 524 -0.34 15.10 -20.99
C MET A 524 -1.54 14.14 -20.92
N GLU A 525 -2.64 14.51 -20.25
CA GLU A 525 -3.88 13.73 -20.21
C GLU A 525 -4.40 13.45 -21.62
N LEU A 526 -4.42 14.47 -22.49
CA LEU A 526 -4.85 14.32 -23.89
C LEU A 526 -3.90 13.46 -24.74
N ARG A 527 -2.61 13.40 -24.39
CA ARG A 527 -1.64 12.49 -25.04
C ARG A 527 -1.91 11.05 -24.63
N ASP A 528 -2.13 10.80 -23.35
CA ASP A 528 -2.40 9.46 -22.83
C ASP A 528 -3.74 8.92 -23.34
N ILE A 529 -4.80 9.74 -23.40
CA ILE A 529 -6.09 9.42 -24.05
C ILE A 529 -5.92 9.06 -25.53
N ARG A 530 -5.19 9.86 -26.31
CA ARG A 530 -4.96 9.59 -27.74
C ARG A 530 -4.19 8.29 -27.97
N ARG A 531 -3.18 8.00 -27.12
CA ARG A 531 -2.37 6.79 -27.20
C ARG A 531 -3.22 5.55 -26.92
N ILE A 532 -3.92 5.51 -25.79
CA ILE A 532 -4.71 4.32 -25.41
C ILE A 532 -5.88 4.09 -26.37
N ALA A 533 -6.47 5.14 -26.94
CA ALA A 533 -7.46 4.98 -28.01
C ALA A 533 -6.86 4.40 -29.30
N ALA A 534 -5.61 4.74 -29.65
CA ALA A 534 -4.90 4.13 -30.78
C ALA A 534 -4.50 2.67 -30.50
N ASP A 535 -4.25 2.33 -29.24
CA ASP A 535 -3.99 0.95 -28.78
C ASP A 535 -5.28 0.11 -28.62
N GLY A 536 -6.47 0.68 -28.85
CA GLY A 536 -7.75 -0.04 -28.82
C GLY A 536 -8.48 -0.08 -27.47
N PHE A 537 -8.16 0.82 -26.54
CA PHE A 537 -8.85 0.92 -25.25
C PHE A 537 -10.18 1.65 -25.35
N ASP A 538 -11.22 1.09 -24.72
CA ASP A 538 -12.58 1.65 -24.69
C ASP A 538 -12.77 2.73 -23.61
N VAL A 539 -11.98 2.65 -22.53
CA VAL A 539 -12.21 3.44 -21.30
C VAL A 539 -10.94 4.12 -20.82
N TYR A 540 -11.03 5.43 -20.60
CA TYR A 540 -10.02 6.22 -19.88
C TYR A 540 -10.54 6.65 -18.50
N ASN A 541 -9.84 6.24 -17.45
CA ASN A 541 -10.24 6.51 -16.07
C ASN A 541 -9.42 7.65 -15.47
N PHE A 542 -9.92 8.89 -15.58
CA PHE A 542 -9.46 10.02 -14.74
C PHE A 542 -9.49 9.58 -13.27
N TYR A 543 -8.36 9.61 -12.59
CA TYR A 543 -8.19 8.96 -11.27
C TYR A 543 -7.87 9.98 -10.18
N GLU A 544 -8.46 9.75 -9.00
CA GLU A 544 -8.66 10.70 -7.88
C GLU A 544 -9.43 11.94 -8.33
N GLY A 545 -10.76 11.93 -8.11
CA GLY A 545 -11.70 12.97 -8.51
C GLY A 545 -11.31 14.36 -8.00
N CYS A 546 -10.77 14.46 -6.78
CA CYS A 546 -10.28 15.67 -6.13
C CYS A 546 -9.09 16.36 -6.85
N THR A 547 -8.39 15.63 -7.73
CA THR A 547 -7.43 16.22 -8.68
C THR A 547 -8.12 17.21 -9.62
N TYR A 548 -9.38 16.93 -9.98
CA TYR A 548 -10.12 17.61 -11.04
C TYR A 548 -11.35 18.40 -10.56
N ILE A 549 -11.98 18.00 -9.46
CA ILE A 549 -13.20 18.61 -8.90
C ILE A 549 -12.98 18.82 -7.40
N ARG A 550 -12.99 20.08 -6.95
CA ARG A 550 -12.75 20.44 -5.55
C ARG A 550 -13.98 21.08 -4.93
N LEU A 551 -14.43 20.56 -3.79
CA LEU A 551 -15.50 21.16 -3.00
C LEU A 551 -14.94 22.36 -2.20
N THR A 552 -15.48 23.55 -2.45
CA THR A 552 -15.15 24.80 -1.76
C THR A 552 -16.37 25.35 -1.01
N GLU A 553 -16.16 26.40 -0.20
CA GLU A 553 -17.27 27.09 0.49
C GLU A 553 -18.34 27.62 -0.48
N ASN A 554 -17.93 27.96 -1.70
CA ASN A 554 -18.78 28.48 -2.78
C ASN A 554 -19.31 27.38 -3.73
N GLY A 555 -19.23 26.10 -3.34
CA GLY A 555 -19.61 24.95 -4.18
C GLY A 555 -18.42 24.32 -4.92
N PHE A 556 -18.70 23.57 -5.97
CA PHE A 556 -17.67 22.81 -6.70
C PHE A 556 -16.87 23.67 -7.70
N ARG A 557 -15.55 23.61 -7.59
CA ARG A 557 -14.61 24.13 -8.58
C ARG A 557 -14.11 22.99 -9.46
N VAL A 558 -14.25 23.14 -10.77
CA VAL A 558 -13.65 22.25 -11.78
C VAL A 558 -12.29 22.81 -12.21
N GLU A 559 -11.24 22.02 -12.04
CA GLU A 559 -9.88 22.30 -12.56
C GLU A 559 -9.74 21.79 -14.01
N ALA A 560 -8.70 22.23 -14.73
CA ALA A 560 -8.41 21.77 -16.09
C ALA A 560 -9.58 21.99 -17.09
N GLY A 561 -10.18 23.18 -17.09
CA GLY A 561 -11.40 23.46 -17.87
C GLY A 561 -11.27 23.24 -19.39
N SER A 562 -10.06 23.29 -19.92
CA SER A 562 -9.70 22.93 -21.31
C SER A 562 -9.80 21.42 -21.59
N LEU A 563 -9.36 20.57 -20.65
CA LEU A 563 -9.47 19.11 -20.74
C LEU A 563 -10.93 18.68 -20.95
N TRP A 564 -11.85 19.18 -20.13
CA TRP A 564 -13.27 18.81 -20.21
C TRP A 564 -13.97 19.28 -21.47
N ARG A 565 -13.52 20.39 -22.09
CA ARG A 565 -13.98 20.77 -23.44
C ARG A 565 -13.52 19.75 -24.48
N ALA A 566 -12.26 19.33 -24.42
CA ALA A 566 -11.70 18.33 -25.33
C ALA A 566 -12.34 16.94 -25.14
N VAL A 567 -12.60 16.50 -23.90
CA VAL A 567 -13.31 15.23 -23.61
C VAL A 567 -14.74 15.23 -24.17
N ARG A 568 -15.52 16.29 -23.96
CA ARG A 568 -16.87 16.41 -24.56
C ARG A 568 -16.85 16.52 -26.07
N GLU A 569 -15.79 17.05 -26.67
CA GLU A 569 -15.61 17.02 -28.12
C GLU A 569 -15.24 15.63 -28.63
N TRP A 570 -14.33 14.94 -27.94
CA TRP A 570 -13.96 13.55 -28.23
C TRP A 570 -15.18 12.63 -28.24
N ASN A 571 -15.98 12.67 -27.16
CA ASN A 571 -17.18 11.84 -27.02
C ASN A 571 -18.26 12.15 -28.07
N ARG A 572 -18.31 13.39 -28.61
CA ARG A 572 -19.18 13.73 -29.75
C ARG A 572 -18.63 13.25 -31.09
N ARG A 573 -17.31 13.35 -31.31
CA ARG A 573 -16.64 12.94 -32.57
C ARG A 573 -16.54 11.42 -32.72
N ALA A 574 -16.47 10.67 -31.61
CA ALA A 574 -16.33 9.22 -31.61
C ALA A 574 -17.56 8.46 -32.14
N GLY A 575 -18.69 9.14 -32.40
CA GLY A 575 -19.84 8.55 -33.08
C GLY A 575 -20.55 7.42 -32.34
N LEU A 576 -20.23 7.20 -31.06
CA LEU A 576 -20.99 6.29 -30.19
C LEU A 576 -22.44 6.79 -30.14
N PRO A 577 -23.43 5.98 -30.58
CA PRO A 577 -24.81 6.38 -30.44
C PRO A 577 -25.17 6.52 -28.95
N PRO A 578 -26.22 7.28 -28.61
CA PRO A 578 -26.92 7.04 -27.34
C PRO A 578 -27.50 5.62 -27.40
N GLY A 579 -26.74 4.65 -26.89
CA GLY A 579 -27.19 3.28 -26.73
C GLY A 579 -28.34 3.20 -25.73
N PRO A 580 -29.25 2.22 -25.89
CA PRO A 580 -30.39 2.02 -25.00
C PRO A 580 -29.98 1.63 -23.57
#